data_AF-A0A6H3NL64-F1
#
_entry.id   AF-A0A6H3NL64-F1
#
_cell.length_a   1.000
_cell.length_b   1.000
_cell.length_c   1.000
_cell.angle_alpha   90.00
_cell.angle_beta   90.00
_cell.angle_gamma   90.00
#
_symmetry.space_group_name_H-M   'P 1'
#
loop_
_entity.id
_entity.type
_entity.pdbx_description
1 polymer ?
#
loop_
_entity_poly.entity_id
_entity_poly.type
_entity_poly.pdbx_seq_one_letter_code
_entity_poly.pdbx_strand_id
1 'polypeptide(L)'
;MANLPSQKRILEQDLGSDVPSWTRKLLSPLNSFFESLYSAFNRDITFRENIRCDYRDIIVTTTANYDSREFTPIKFKNNLKERVDTILISQISEDRAVFTPVYESTSLAWNEYNKEITIHYISGLEPNKSYKLKLLLF
;
A
#
# COMPACT_ATOMS: atom_id res chain seq x y z
N MET A 1 0.93 16.16 4.64
CA MET A 1 -0.54 16.03 4.71
C MET A 1 -1.09 17.43 4.73
N ALA A 2 -2.00 17.79 3.81
CA ALA A 2 -2.72 19.06 3.94
C ALA A 2 -3.58 18.97 5.19
N ASN A 3 -3.48 19.97 6.07
CA ASN A 3 -4.25 19.99 7.31
C ASN A 3 -5.71 20.20 6.91
N LEU A 4 -6.55 19.19 7.08
CA LEU A 4 -7.98 19.32 6.78
C LEU A 4 -8.57 20.34 7.75
N PRO A 5 -9.54 21.17 7.30
CA PRO A 5 -10.30 22.00 8.23
C PRO A 5 -10.91 21.11 9.33
N SER A 6 -11.14 21.63 10.53
CA SER A 6 -11.78 20.85 11.61
C SER A 6 -13.31 20.81 11.48
N GLN A 7 -13.88 21.73 10.71
CA GLN A 7 -15.32 21.88 10.51
C GLN A 7 -15.69 21.47 9.09
N LYS A 8 -16.48 20.40 8.97
CA LYS A 8 -16.90 19.81 7.68
C LYS A 8 -18.15 20.47 7.11
N ARG A 9 -19.01 21.00 7.99
CA ARG A 9 -20.28 21.62 7.67
C ARG A 9 -20.66 22.57 8.79
N ILE A 10 -21.33 23.66 8.46
CA ILE A 10 -21.94 24.58 9.44
C ILE A 10 -23.42 24.19 9.56
N LEU A 11 -23.87 23.83 10.77
CA LEU A 11 -25.26 23.50 11.04
C LEU A 11 -26.04 24.76 11.41
N GLU A 12 -27.35 24.81 11.09
CA GLU A 12 -28.20 25.93 11.50
C GLU A 12 -28.22 26.15 13.02
N GLN A 13 -27.98 25.08 13.79
CA GLN A 13 -27.89 25.09 15.25
C GLN A 13 -26.63 25.82 15.75
N ASP A 14 -25.58 25.89 14.94
CA ASP A 14 -24.32 26.56 15.28
C ASP A 14 -24.41 28.09 15.12
N LEU A 15 -25.45 28.61 14.43
CA LEU A 15 -25.60 30.05 14.19
C LEU A 15 -26.29 30.80 15.33
N GLY A 16 -26.84 30.13 16.34
CA GLY A 16 -27.56 30.81 17.42
C GLY A 16 -28.88 31.45 16.96
N SER A 17 -29.70 31.89 17.93
CA SER A 17 -31.08 32.35 17.68
C SER A 17 -31.19 33.77 17.10
N ASP A 18 -30.12 34.56 17.16
CA ASP A 18 -30.10 35.99 16.79
C ASP A 18 -29.72 36.27 15.32
N VAL A 19 -29.52 35.23 14.52
CA VAL A 19 -29.01 35.41 13.15
C VAL A 19 -30.14 35.66 12.16
N PRO A 20 -30.00 36.67 11.28
CA PRO A 20 -30.99 36.98 10.25
C PRO A 20 -31.36 35.80 9.35
N SER A 21 -32.63 35.71 8.96
CA SER A 21 -33.16 34.61 8.13
C SER A 21 -32.49 34.47 6.76
N TRP A 22 -31.88 35.54 6.24
CA TRP A 22 -31.13 35.49 4.98
C TRP A 22 -29.84 34.66 5.10
N THR A 23 -29.25 34.56 6.28
CA THR A 23 -28.00 33.82 6.50
C THR A 23 -28.21 32.32 6.32
N ARG A 24 -29.42 31.80 6.58
CA ARG A 24 -29.80 30.41 6.29
C ARG A 24 -29.69 30.07 4.81
N LYS A 25 -29.98 31.03 3.92
CA LYS A 25 -29.83 30.86 2.46
C LYS A 25 -28.37 30.77 2.02
N LEU A 26 -27.44 31.29 2.81
CA LEU A 26 -25.99 31.20 2.54
C LEU A 26 -25.35 29.92 3.06
N LEU A 27 -25.99 29.21 3.98
CA LEU A 27 -25.45 27.95 4.51
C LEU A 27 -25.36 26.88 3.43
N SER A 28 -26.32 26.81 2.52
CA SER A 28 -26.29 25.84 1.42
C SER A 28 -25.06 26.01 0.52
N PRO A 29 -24.80 27.18 -0.09
CA PRO A 29 -23.61 27.35 -0.93
C PRO A 29 -22.29 27.26 -0.13
N LEU A 30 -22.26 27.70 1.13
CA LEU A 30 -21.09 27.54 2.00
C LEU A 30 -20.78 26.06 2.28
N ASN A 31 -21.80 25.28 2.62
CA ASN A 31 -21.62 23.85 2.89
C ASN A 31 -21.22 23.09 1.62
N SER A 32 -21.80 23.41 0.46
CA SER A 32 -21.35 22.85 -0.83
C SER A 32 -19.91 23.26 -1.17
N PHE A 33 -19.49 24.47 -0.80
CA PHE A 33 -18.11 24.91 -0.97
C PHE A 33 -17.14 24.16 -0.04
N PHE A 34 -17.50 23.98 1.25
CA PHE A 34 -16.71 23.17 2.17
C PHE A 34 -16.61 21.73 1.69
N GLU A 35 -17.71 21.09 1.29
CA GLU A 35 -17.68 19.73 0.74
C GLU A 35 -16.79 19.63 -0.50
N SER A 36 -16.84 20.63 -1.39
CA SER A 36 -15.98 20.70 -2.58
C SER A 36 -14.50 20.87 -2.21
N LEU A 37 -14.18 21.70 -1.21
CA LEU A 37 -12.82 21.86 -0.68
C LEU A 37 -12.33 20.56 -0.04
N TYR A 38 -13.16 19.91 0.78
CA TYR A 38 -12.79 18.64 1.41
C TYR A 38 -12.57 17.54 0.38
N SER A 39 -13.42 17.42 -0.65
CA SER A 39 -13.22 16.48 -1.75
C SER A 39 -11.93 16.81 -2.53
N ALA A 40 -11.68 18.08 -2.83
CA ALA A 40 -10.46 18.51 -3.52
C ALA A 40 -9.18 18.29 -2.69
N PHE A 41 -9.24 18.47 -1.37
CA PHE A 41 -8.11 18.22 -0.46
C PHE A 41 -7.92 16.74 -0.12
N ASN A 42 -9.00 15.96 -0.04
CA ASN A 42 -8.94 14.52 0.13
C ASN A 42 -8.66 13.76 -1.16
N ARG A 43 -8.75 14.38 -2.35
CA ARG A 43 -8.39 13.81 -3.67
C ARG A 43 -8.90 12.39 -3.95
N ASP A 44 -10.00 11.96 -3.32
CA ASP A 44 -10.44 10.56 -3.33
C ASP A 44 -9.30 9.57 -3.05
N ILE A 45 -8.45 9.88 -2.07
CA ILE A 45 -7.35 9.03 -1.60
C ILE A 45 -7.92 7.64 -1.29
N THR A 46 -7.75 6.73 -2.24
CA THR A 46 -8.18 5.34 -2.10
C THR A 46 -7.38 4.70 -0.97
N PHE A 47 -7.87 3.59 -0.38
CA PHE A 47 -7.11 2.84 0.64
C PHE A 47 -5.63 2.59 0.24
N ARG A 48 -5.38 2.48 -1.08
CA ARG A 48 -4.04 2.34 -1.67
C ARG A 48 -3.08 3.51 -1.40
N GLU A 49 -3.61 4.71 -1.18
CA GLU A 49 -2.84 5.93 -0.91
C GLU A 49 -2.80 6.30 0.59
N ASN A 50 -3.62 5.65 1.42
CA ASN A 50 -3.66 5.87 2.86
C ASN A 50 -2.79 4.86 3.65
N ILE A 51 -2.50 3.69 3.08
CA ILE A 51 -1.55 2.74 3.69
C ILE A 51 -0.13 3.15 3.28
N ARG A 52 0.75 3.38 4.26
CA ARG A 52 2.18 3.58 4.00
C ARG A 52 2.78 2.27 3.54
N CYS A 53 2.82 2.06 2.22
CA CYS A 53 3.43 0.89 1.63
C CYS A 53 4.74 1.21 0.92
N ASP A 54 5.64 0.23 0.86
CA ASP A 54 6.79 0.21 -0.07
C ASP A 54 6.55 -0.86 -1.14
N TYR A 55 6.98 -0.58 -2.37
CA TYR A 55 6.93 -1.53 -3.49
C TYR A 55 8.35 -1.94 -3.86
N ARG A 56 8.59 -3.26 -3.93
CA ARG A 56 9.90 -3.81 -4.27
C ARG A 56 9.81 -4.82 -5.39
N ASP A 57 10.57 -4.55 -6.45
CA ASP A 57 10.82 -5.51 -7.51
C ASP A 57 12.09 -6.30 -7.16
N ILE A 58 11.97 -7.62 -7.06
CA ILE A 58 13.10 -8.51 -6.84
C ILE A 58 13.18 -9.53 -7.96
N ILE A 59 14.41 -9.92 -8.32
CA ILE A 59 14.67 -11.03 -9.22
C ILE A 59 15.24 -12.16 -8.38
N VAL A 60 14.68 -13.35 -8.53
CA VAL A 60 15.00 -14.53 -7.74
C VAL A 60 15.38 -15.65 -8.68
N THR A 61 16.59 -16.16 -8.54
CA THR A 61 17.06 -17.34 -9.27
C THR A 61 17.06 -18.53 -8.33
N THR A 62 16.25 -19.54 -8.62
CA THR A 62 16.22 -20.79 -7.85
C THR A 62 17.41 -21.67 -8.23
N THR A 63 17.97 -22.38 -7.25
CA THR A 63 19.06 -23.33 -7.47
C THR A 63 18.52 -24.64 -8.07
N ALA A 64 19.40 -25.50 -8.56
CA ALA A 64 19.00 -26.82 -9.05
C ALA A 64 18.38 -27.71 -7.94
N ASN A 65 18.78 -27.49 -6.68
CA ASN A 65 18.31 -28.24 -5.52
C ASN A 65 17.16 -27.54 -4.79
N TYR A 66 16.37 -26.72 -5.48
CA TYR A 66 15.33 -25.93 -4.84
C TYR A 66 14.27 -26.77 -4.13
N ASP A 67 14.02 -27.97 -4.62
CA ASP A 67 13.11 -28.95 -4.02
C ASP A 67 13.57 -29.38 -2.61
N SER A 68 14.88 -29.33 -2.35
CA SER A 68 15.49 -29.57 -1.03
C SER A 68 15.42 -28.34 -0.11
N ARG A 69 14.72 -27.27 -0.53
CA ARG A 69 14.57 -25.99 0.17
C ARG A 69 15.88 -25.21 0.32
N GLU A 70 16.83 -25.45 -0.57
CA GLU A 70 18.07 -24.67 -0.64
C GLU A 70 17.77 -23.31 -1.29
N PHE A 71 17.93 -22.22 -0.52
CA PHE A 71 17.67 -20.86 -0.99
C PHE A 71 18.71 -19.89 -0.44
N THR A 72 19.22 -19.03 -1.31
CA THR A 72 20.10 -17.92 -0.91
C THR A 72 19.24 -16.79 -0.33
N PRO A 73 19.39 -16.43 0.95
CA PRO A 73 18.55 -15.41 1.55
C PRO A 73 18.70 -14.06 0.85
N ILE A 74 17.57 -13.42 0.55
CA ILE A 74 17.54 -12.11 -0.08
C ILE A 74 17.36 -11.07 1.00
N LYS A 75 18.26 -10.09 1.03
CA LYS A 75 18.28 -9.03 2.05
C LYS A 75 18.11 -7.67 1.43
N PHE A 76 17.25 -6.86 2.02
CA PHE A 76 17.10 -5.46 1.63
C PHE A 76 16.64 -4.60 2.80
N LYS A 77 16.93 -3.31 2.73
CA LYS A 77 16.60 -2.35 3.77
C LYS A 77 15.11 -2.00 3.76
N ASN A 78 14.49 -2.03 4.94
CA ASN A 78 13.16 -1.46 5.17
C ASN A 78 13.26 0.08 5.13
N ASN A 79 12.56 0.68 4.18
CA ASN A 79 12.49 2.14 4.01
C ASN A 79 11.32 2.77 4.79
N LEU A 80 10.43 1.96 5.35
CA LEU A 80 9.34 2.45 6.18
C LEU A 80 9.89 3.00 7.51
N LYS A 81 9.16 3.96 8.08
CA LYS A 81 9.51 4.54 9.38
C LYS A 81 9.38 3.50 10.50
N GLU A 82 8.39 2.64 10.35
CA GLU A 82 7.95 1.60 11.28
C GLU A 82 8.39 0.21 10.79
N ARG A 83 8.20 -0.79 11.66
CA ARG A 83 8.43 -2.19 11.34
C ARG A 83 7.39 -2.64 10.30
N VAL A 84 7.78 -3.51 9.36
CA VAL A 84 6.85 -4.14 8.43
C VAL A 84 6.02 -5.18 9.17
N ASP A 85 4.71 -5.11 9.02
CA ASP A 85 3.79 -6.10 9.57
C ASP A 85 3.50 -7.21 8.54
N THR A 86 3.48 -6.89 7.24
CA THR A 86 3.17 -7.84 6.18
C THR A 86 3.97 -7.60 4.90
N ILE A 87 4.39 -8.70 4.27
CA ILE A 87 4.90 -8.73 2.90
C ILE A 87 3.95 -9.56 2.05
N LEU A 88 3.38 -8.93 1.02
CA LEU A 88 2.45 -9.56 0.09
C LEU A 88 3.08 -9.67 -1.30
N ILE A 89 3.01 -10.87 -1.89
CA ILE A 89 3.39 -11.10 -3.28
C ILE A 89 2.26 -10.55 -4.17
N SER A 90 2.52 -9.44 -4.86
CA SER A 90 1.52 -8.79 -5.73
C SER A 90 1.51 -9.41 -7.13
N GLN A 91 2.69 -9.76 -7.64
CA GLN A 91 2.84 -10.38 -8.95
C GLN A 91 4.07 -11.29 -8.94
N ILE A 92 3.96 -12.43 -9.61
CA ILE A 92 5.07 -13.30 -9.90
C ILE A 92 5.02 -13.77 -11.35
N SER A 93 6.17 -13.79 -12.00
CA SER A 93 6.35 -14.33 -13.36
C SER A 93 7.75 -14.85 -13.55
N GLU A 94 7.95 -15.77 -14.50
CA GLU A 94 9.31 -16.09 -14.95
C GLU A 94 9.99 -14.85 -15.56
N ASP A 95 11.30 -14.73 -15.35
CA ASP A 95 12.12 -13.65 -15.89
C ASP A 95 12.46 -13.93 -17.36
N ARG A 96 11.48 -13.71 -18.23
CA ARG A 96 11.57 -13.89 -19.69
C ARG A 96 10.97 -12.69 -20.42
N ALA A 97 11.30 -12.55 -21.71
CA ALA A 97 10.73 -11.51 -22.57
C ALA A 97 9.20 -11.59 -22.71
N VAL A 98 8.63 -12.80 -22.56
CA VAL A 98 7.19 -13.05 -22.58
C VAL A 98 6.73 -13.43 -21.18
N PHE A 99 5.66 -12.78 -20.72
CA PHE A 99 5.04 -13.08 -19.43
C PHE A 99 4.61 -14.56 -19.36
N THR A 100 5.20 -15.30 -18.44
CA THR A 100 4.82 -16.68 -18.13
C THR A 100 4.31 -16.73 -16.69
N PRO A 101 3.02 -17.04 -16.46
CA PRO A 101 2.46 -17.08 -15.13
C PRO A 101 2.96 -18.30 -14.35
N VAL A 102 3.08 -18.14 -13.02
CA VAL A 102 3.30 -19.25 -12.09
C VAL A 102 1.93 -19.72 -11.60
N TYR A 103 1.63 -21.01 -11.77
CA TYR A 103 0.34 -21.60 -11.39
C TYR A 103 0.32 -22.19 -9.97
N GLU A 104 1.50 -22.53 -9.45
CA GLU A 104 1.64 -23.09 -8.12
C GLU A 104 1.35 -22.05 -7.04
N SER A 105 0.88 -22.51 -5.88
CA SER A 105 0.63 -21.64 -4.73
C SER A 105 1.95 -21.12 -4.18
N THR A 106 2.11 -19.80 -4.13
CA THR A 106 3.34 -19.15 -3.65
C THR A 106 3.14 -18.52 -2.29
N SER A 107 4.10 -18.71 -1.40
CA SER A 107 4.17 -18.07 -0.09
C SER A 107 5.60 -17.70 0.26
N LEU A 108 5.77 -16.72 1.14
CA LEU A 108 7.07 -16.13 1.43
C LEU A 108 7.38 -16.23 2.91
N ALA A 109 8.51 -16.86 3.25
CA ALA A 109 9.04 -16.92 4.59
C ALA A 109 10.06 -15.80 4.78
N TRP A 110 9.78 -14.87 5.70
CA TRP A 110 10.64 -13.70 5.94
C TRP A 110 10.69 -13.35 7.42
N ASN A 111 11.69 -12.55 7.76
CA ASN A 111 11.74 -11.81 9.02
C ASN A 111 12.31 -10.41 8.81
N GLU A 112 12.08 -9.54 9.77
CA GLU A 112 12.74 -8.24 9.86
C GLU A 112 13.55 -8.17 11.15
N TYR A 113 14.81 -7.75 11.02
CA TYR A 113 15.70 -7.45 12.13
C TYR A 113 16.49 -6.17 11.84
N ASN A 114 16.52 -5.22 12.77
CA ASN A 114 17.26 -3.96 12.62
C ASN A 114 16.99 -3.18 11.31
N LYS A 115 15.72 -3.09 10.88
CA LYS A 115 15.31 -2.47 9.60
C LYS A 115 15.89 -3.13 8.36
N GLU A 116 16.33 -4.37 8.46
CA GLU A 116 16.70 -5.22 7.34
C GLU A 116 15.69 -6.36 7.23
N ILE A 117 15.11 -6.50 6.06
CA ILE A 117 14.17 -7.57 5.73
C ILE A 117 14.97 -8.67 5.05
N THR A 118 14.86 -9.89 5.61
CA THR A 118 15.48 -11.08 5.05
C THR A 118 14.39 -12.06 4.62
N ILE A 119 14.38 -12.41 3.34
CA ILE A 119 13.56 -13.48 2.79
C ILE A 119 14.38 -14.77 2.88
N HIS A 120 13.85 -15.77 3.58
CA HIS A 120 14.50 -17.07 3.81
C HIS A 120 14.10 -18.10 2.78
N TYR A 121 12.89 -18.02 2.24
CA TYR A 121 12.38 -18.98 1.26
C TYR A 121 11.11 -18.47 0.57
N ILE A 122 10.87 -18.91 -0.68
CA ILE A 122 9.65 -18.63 -1.44
C ILE A 122 9.10 -19.97 -1.96
N SER A 123 7.95 -20.41 -1.47
CA SER A 123 7.36 -21.66 -1.94
C SER A 123 6.71 -21.52 -3.32
N GLY A 124 6.50 -22.65 -4.01
CA GLY A 124 5.78 -22.70 -5.29
C GLY A 124 6.60 -22.29 -6.52
N LEU A 125 7.93 -22.21 -6.39
CA LEU A 125 8.84 -21.98 -7.53
C LEU A 125 9.49 -23.28 -7.97
N GLU A 126 9.76 -23.41 -9.27
CA GLU A 126 10.47 -24.56 -9.81
C GLU A 126 11.99 -24.38 -9.71
N PRO A 127 12.76 -25.48 -9.62
CA PRO A 127 14.22 -25.42 -9.58
C PRO A 127 14.83 -24.89 -10.88
N ASN A 128 16.01 -24.28 -10.77
CA ASN A 128 16.83 -23.80 -11.88
C ASN A 128 16.11 -22.79 -12.83
N LYS A 129 15.30 -21.89 -12.27
CA LYS A 129 14.57 -20.85 -13.01
C LYS A 129 14.76 -19.47 -12.37
N SER A 130 14.67 -18.44 -13.19
CA SER A 130 14.67 -17.04 -12.75
C SER A 130 13.24 -16.50 -12.76
N TYR A 131 12.87 -15.79 -11.70
CA TYR A 131 11.55 -15.22 -11.48
C TYR A 131 11.66 -13.74 -11.13
N LYS A 132 10.73 -12.94 -11.64
CA LYS A 132 10.52 -11.55 -11.24
C LYS A 132 9.31 -11.47 -10.31
N LEU A 133 9.54 -10.99 -9.10
CA LEU A 133 8.50 -10.80 -8.09
C LEU A 133 8.31 -9.32 -7.80
N LYS A 134 7.04 -8.93 -7.63
CA LYS A 134 6.65 -7.63 -7.10
C LYS A 134 6.09 -7.82 -5.70
N LEU A 135 6.78 -7.24 -4.73
CA LEU A 135 6.41 -7.29 -3.33
C LEU A 135 5.78 -5.96 -2.91
N LEU A 136 4.74 -6.08 -2.09
CA LEU A 136 4.12 -4.98 -1.38
C LEU A 136 4.42 -5.14 0.10
N LEU A 137 4.99 -4.12 0.72
CA LEU A 137 5.35 -4.08 2.14
C LEU A 137 4.50 -3.04 2.85
N PHE A 138 3.91 -3.38 3.99
CA PHE A 138 3.20 -2.43 4.86
C PHE A 138 3.19 -2.88 6.31
#